data_AF-A0A6A6SC50-F1
#
_entry.id   AF-A0A6A6SC50-F1
#
_cell.length_a   1.000
_cell.length_b   1.000
_cell.length_c   1.000
_cell.angle_alpha   90.00
_cell.angle_beta   90.00
_cell.angle_gamma   90.00
#
_symmetry.space_group_name_H-M   'P 1'
#
loop_
_entity.id
_entity.type
_entity.pdbx_description
1 polymer ?
#
loop_
_entity_poly.entity_id
_entity_poly.type
_entity_poly.pdbx_seq_one_letter_code
_entity_poly.pdbx_strand_id
1 'polypeptide(L)'
;MIVLRLARIAAAAMLVGLGRSAKGDVAAIAPEITVVEEGYGVVVKMPCVGCPFLYQDTSLGEDAEWRERSDGNSLLLNISLPYDSAHITINNAPLYSGRQNLPLIYANQVLSDLSTSSLTEIIASGQLEATNQLTTSGGGSFGLSYRQTLQDVTTSQGASGLEVKVFHFDVFGLYSDLTTPPTKYPMDRKEQKILEILLLQRPLLSAADPAPTYEILSAKLIPRPHARPATQRTMHFLSWD
;
A
#
# COMPACT_ATOMS: atom_id res chain seq x y z
N MET A 1 -26.69 -23.49 -63.84
CA MET A 1 -28.04 -22.94 -63.62
C MET A 1 -28.10 -22.44 -62.18
N ILE A 2 -28.15 -21.13 -62.02
CA ILE A 2 -28.47 -20.42 -60.78
C ILE A 2 -29.96 -20.69 -60.46
N VAL A 3 -30.34 -20.74 -59.17
CA VAL A 3 -31.46 -20.00 -58.54
C VAL A 3 -31.92 -20.67 -57.23
N LEU A 4 -31.67 -19.92 -56.13
CA LEU A 4 -32.47 -19.62 -54.92
C LEU A 4 -33.03 -20.73 -54.02
N ARG A 5 -32.58 -20.80 -52.76
CA ARG A 5 -33.08 -20.10 -51.53
C ARG A 5 -34.34 -20.74 -50.93
N LEU A 6 -34.23 -21.20 -49.68
CA LEU A 6 -35.02 -20.65 -48.55
C LEU A 6 -34.57 -21.25 -47.21
N ALA A 7 -34.33 -20.34 -46.27
CA ALA A 7 -33.97 -20.58 -44.88
C ALA A 7 -35.15 -21.10 -44.06
N ARG A 8 -34.87 -21.93 -43.04
CA ARG A 8 -35.62 -21.94 -41.78
C ARG A 8 -34.68 -22.18 -40.61
N ILE A 9 -34.52 -21.11 -39.82
CA ILE A 9 -33.98 -21.08 -38.47
C ILE A 9 -35.03 -21.68 -37.54
N ALA A 10 -34.64 -22.57 -36.63
CA ALA A 10 -35.41 -22.88 -35.43
C ALA A 10 -34.45 -23.02 -34.25
N ALA A 11 -34.67 -22.17 -33.25
CA ALA A 11 -33.94 -22.06 -32.01
C ALA A 11 -34.19 -23.29 -31.11
N ALA A 12 -33.13 -23.76 -30.44
CA ALA A 12 -33.25 -24.60 -29.26
C ALA A 12 -32.55 -23.89 -28.11
N ALA A 13 -33.37 -23.50 -27.12
CA ALA A 13 -33.00 -22.67 -25.99
C ALA A 13 -32.21 -23.43 -24.92
N MET A 14 -31.35 -22.67 -24.25
CA MET A 14 -30.90 -22.75 -22.85
C MET A 14 -31.36 -23.96 -22.02
N LEU A 15 -30.36 -24.64 -21.45
CA LEU A 15 -30.40 -25.03 -20.04
C LEU A 15 -29.04 -24.67 -19.41
N VAL A 16 -29.06 -23.50 -18.80
CA VAL A 16 -28.05 -23.00 -17.86
C VAL A 16 -28.09 -23.91 -16.63
N GLY A 17 -27.12 -24.81 -16.53
CA GLY A 17 -26.81 -25.52 -15.29
C GLY A 17 -25.77 -24.72 -14.51
N LEU A 18 -26.24 -23.84 -13.63
CA LEU A 18 -25.46 -23.16 -12.60
C LEU A 18 -24.83 -24.19 -11.66
N GLY A 19 -23.61 -24.61 -11.98
CA GLY A 19 -22.73 -25.37 -11.09
C GLY A 19 -21.61 -24.47 -10.56
N ARG A 20 -21.94 -23.33 -9.94
CA ARG A 20 -20.96 -22.64 -9.09
C ARG A 20 -20.83 -23.47 -7.81
N SER A 21 -19.83 -24.36 -7.79
CA SER A 21 -19.31 -24.87 -6.52
C SER A 21 -18.84 -23.67 -5.70
N ALA A 22 -19.69 -23.21 -4.78
CA ALA A 22 -19.24 -22.47 -3.62
C ALA A 22 -18.38 -23.43 -2.79
N LYS A 23 -17.10 -23.54 -3.13
CA LYS A 23 -16.12 -23.93 -2.12
C LYS A 23 -16.18 -22.81 -1.09
N GLY A 24 -16.57 -23.15 0.13
CA GLY A 24 -16.36 -22.26 1.25
C GLY A 24 -14.87 -21.98 1.32
N ASP A 25 -14.46 -20.79 0.88
CA ASP A 25 -13.10 -20.31 1.08
C ASP A 25 -12.90 -20.24 2.59
N VAL A 26 -12.03 -21.11 3.10
CA VAL A 26 -11.32 -20.81 4.34
C VAL A 26 -10.69 -19.46 4.08
N ALA A 27 -11.18 -18.41 4.75
CA ALA A 27 -10.80 -17.03 4.47
C ALA A 27 -9.27 -16.92 4.48
N ALA A 28 -8.67 -16.82 3.29
CA ALA A 28 -7.22 -16.79 3.16
C ALA A 28 -6.72 -15.47 3.73
N ILE A 29 -5.75 -15.53 4.65
CA ILE A 29 -5.10 -14.34 5.19
C ILE A 29 -4.49 -13.55 4.04
N ALA A 30 -4.71 -12.23 4.02
CA ALA A 30 -4.20 -11.36 2.99
C ALA A 30 -2.66 -11.41 2.96
N PRO A 31 -2.03 -11.45 1.77
CA PRO A 31 -0.57 -11.43 1.66
C PRO A 31 0.03 -10.10 2.15
N GLU A 32 1.33 -10.10 2.41
CA GLU A 32 2.07 -8.87 2.79
C GLU A 32 2.08 -7.82 1.68
N ILE A 33 2.06 -8.26 0.41
CA ILE A 33 2.05 -7.41 -0.78
C ILE A 33 0.84 -7.81 -1.62
N THR A 34 -0.02 -6.85 -1.91
CA THR A 34 -1.18 -7.00 -2.80
C THR A 34 -1.01 -6.04 -3.98
N VAL A 35 -0.94 -6.56 -5.20
CA VAL A 35 -0.90 -5.73 -6.41
C VAL A 35 -2.32 -5.27 -6.71
N VAL A 36 -2.51 -3.95 -6.77
CA VAL A 36 -3.81 -3.32 -7.11
C VAL A 36 -3.86 -3.01 -8.60
N GLU A 37 -2.77 -2.47 -9.12
CA GLU A 37 -2.60 -2.13 -10.53
C GLU A 37 -1.19 -2.51 -10.97
N GLU A 38 -1.08 -3.41 -11.95
CA GLU A 38 0.21 -3.91 -12.42
C GLU A 38 1.10 -2.75 -12.88
N GLY A 39 2.29 -2.65 -12.30
CA GLY A 39 3.26 -1.60 -12.62
C GLY A 39 3.00 -0.24 -11.97
N TYR A 40 1.85 0.02 -11.35
CA TYR A 40 1.49 1.36 -10.87
C TYR A 40 0.95 1.42 -9.44
N GLY A 41 0.37 0.34 -8.92
CA GLY A 41 -0.32 0.37 -7.63
C GLY A 41 -0.11 -0.91 -6.82
N VAL A 42 0.39 -0.76 -5.59
CA VAL A 42 0.55 -1.88 -4.65
C VAL A 42 0.14 -1.47 -3.24
N VAL A 43 -0.55 -2.36 -2.54
CA VAL A 43 -0.89 -2.21 -1.12
C VAL A 43 -0.04 -3.16 -0.30
N VAL A 44 0.61 -2.60 0.70
CA VAL A 44 1.56 -3.29 1.56
C VAL A 44 0.98 -3.38 2.96
N LYS A 45 0.84 -4.61 3.47
CA LYS A 45 0.49 -4.90 4.87
C LYS A 45 1.80 -5.06 5.66
N MET A 46 2.33 -3.94 6.14
CA MET A 46 3.59 -3.89 6.90
C MET A 46 3.35 -4.30 8.36
N PRO A 47 3.97 -5.38 8.87
CA PRO A 47 3.84 -5.76 10.27
C PRO A 47 4.26 -4.61 11.20
N CYS A 48 3.52 -4.37 12.27
CA CYS A 48 3.87 -3.34 13.25
C CYS A 48 4.34 -4.01 14.55
N VAL A 49 5.65 -4.23 14.63
CA VAL A 49 6.22 -5.04 15.72
C VAL A 49 6.34 -4.22 16.99
N GLY A 50 5.53 -4.56 17.99
CA GLY A 50 5.58 -3.96 19.32
C GLY A 50 4.73 -2.71 19.49
N CYS A 51 3.82 -2.43 18.56
CA CYS A 51 2.76 -1.44 18.74
C CYS A 51 1.43 -2.14 19.13
N PRO A 52 0.61 -1.54 19.99
CA PRO A 52 -0.70 -2.06 20.33
C PRO A 52 -1.69 -1.84 19.17
N PHE A 53 -2.74 -2.67 19.12
CA PHE A 53 -3.89 -2.42 18.25
C PHE A 53 -4.82 -1.40 18.92
N LEU A 54 -5.03 -0.25 18.28
CA LEU A 54 -5.96 0.78 18.74
C LEU A 54 -7.35 0.52 18.16
N TYR A 55 -8.34 0.47 19.04
CA TYR A 55 -9.74 0.28 18.67
C TYR A 55 -10.68 1.11 19.53
N GLN A 56 -11.86 1.40 19.00
CA GLN A 56 -12.99 1.90 19.77
C GLN A 56 -14.04 0.81 19.90
N ASP A 57 -14.54 0.60 21.11
CA ASP A 57 -15.67 -0.30 21.35
C ASP A 57 -16.98 0.46 21.08
N THR A 58 -17.54 0.26 19.89
CA THR A 58 -18.81 0.87 19.48
C THR A 58 -20.02 -0.04 19.73
N SER A 59 -19.87 -1.11 20.52
CA SER A 59 -20.94 -2.10 20.77
C SER A 59 -22.20 -1.50 21.42
N LEU A 60 -22.05 -0.35 22.07
CA LEU A 60 -23.15 0.40 22.69
C LEU A 60 -23.73 1.50 21.79
N GLY A 61 -23.23 1.66 20.56
CA GLY A 61 -23.64 2.73 19.63
C GLY A 61 -23.13 4.13 20.00
N GLU A 62 -22.20 4.23 20.94
CA GLU A 62 -21.53 5.46 21.36
C GLU A 62 -20.03 5.37 21.02
N ASP A 63 -19.42 6.52 20.70
CA ASP A 63 -17.98 6.62 20.45
C ASP A 63 -17.23 6.49 21.78
N ALA A 64 -16.87 5.25 22.14
CA ALA A 64 -16.07 5.00 23.33
C ALA A 64 -14.64 5.57 23.18
N GLU A 65 -13.98 5.76 24.32
CA GLU A 65 -12.55 6.10 24.35
C GLU A 65 -11.72 5.04 23.62
N TRP A 66 -10.67 5.49 22.94
CA TRP A 66 -9.72 4.61 22.27
C TRP A 66 -9.00 3.73 23.29
N ARG A 67 -8.98 2.42 23.03
CA ARG A 67 -8.35 1.41 23.87
C ARG A 67 -7.28 0.66 23.10
N GLU A 68 -6.31 0.16 23.87
CA GLU A 68 -5.23 -0.67 23.36
C GLU A 68 -5.56 -2.15 23.56
N ARG A 69 -5.17 -2.97 22.57
CA ARG A 69 -5.16 -4.43 22.67
C ARG A 69 -3.82 -4.97 22.19
N SER A 70 -3.38 -6.10 22.74
CA SER A 70 -2.07 -6.70 22.46
C SER A 70 -2.03 -7.59 21.21
N ASP A 71 -2.98 -7.45 20.30
CA ASP A 71 -3.06 -8.29 19.11
C ASP A 71 -1.97 -7.94 18.11
N GLY A 72 -1.55 -8.96 17.35
CA GLY A 72 -0.69 -8.75 16.19
C GLY A 72 -1.39 -7.87 15.18
N ASN A 73 -0.73 -6.79 14.77
CA ASN A 73 -1.29 -5.84 13.83
C ASN A 73 -0.26 -5.38 12.78
N SER A 74 -0.77 -4.74 11.75
CA SER A 74 -0.03 -4.27 10.60
C SER A 74 -0.54 -2.90 10.17
N LEU A 75 0.32 -2.13 9.51
CA LEU A 75 0.00 -0.86 8.86
C LEU A 75 -0.27 -1.11 7.39
N LEU A 76 -1.30 -0.47 6.86
CA LEU A 76 -1.57 -0.46 5.43
C LEU A 76 -0.88 0.74 4.78
N LEU A 77 0.00 0.46 3.82
CA LEU A 77 0.62 1.44 2.95
C LEU A 77 0.09 1.22 1.53
N ASN A 78 -0.57 2.21 0.96
CA ASN A 78 -0.99 2.27 -0.42
C ASN A 78 0.06 3.02 -1.22
N ILE A 79 0.77 2.32 -2.09
CA ILE A 79 1.79 2.89 -2.95
C ILE A 79 1.19 3.03 -4.34
N SER A 80 1.25 4.24 -4.89
CA SER A 80 0.83 4.50 -6.26
C SER A 80 1.84 5.35 -7.02
N LEU A 81 1.93 5.12 -8.32
CA LEU A 81 2.69 5.92 -9.27
C LEU A 81 1.69 6.64 -10.20
N PRO A 82 1.40 7.93 -9.96
CA PRO A 82 0.45 8.66 -10.79
C PRO A 82 0.90 8.75 -12.25
N TYR A 83 -0.04 8.59 -13.18
CA TYR A 83 0.23 8.68 -14.62
C TYR A 83 0.58 10.09 -15.09
N ASP A 84 0.10 11.11 -14.38
CA ASP A 84 0.14 12.51 -14.77
C ASP A 84 1.26 13.30 -14.08
N SER A 85 2.03 12.67 -13.19
CA SER A 85 2.99 13.38 -12.35
C SER A 85 4.18 12.52 -11.93
N ALA A 86 5.32 13.18 -11.78
CA ALA A 86 6.61 12.56 -11.53
C ALA A 86 6.89 12.41 -10.02
N HIS A 87 6.15 11.54 -9.34
CA HIS A 87 6.37 11.27 -7.91
C HIS A 87 5.91 9.86 -7.51
N ILE A 88 6.35 9.41 -6.34
CA ILE A 88 5.90 8.16 -5.72
C ILE A 88 4.92 8.57 -4.62
N THR A 89 3.73 7.99 -4.58
CA THR A 89 2.74 8.29 -3.55
C THR A 89 2.70 7.17 -2.53
N ILE A 90 2.62 7.51 -1.24
CA ILE A 90 2.32 6.56 -0.15
C ILE A 90 1.16 7.13 0.67
N ASN A 91 0.01 6.47 0.71
CA ASN A 91 -1.20 6.94 1.40
C ASN A 91 -1.50 8.42 1.08
N ASN A 92 -1.67 8.72 -0.21
CA ASN A 92 -1.84 10.07 -0.79
C ASN A 92 -0.72 11.09 -0.55
N ALA A 93 0.38 10.74 0.12
CA ALA A 93 1.48 11.64 0.35
C ALA A 93 2.52 11.57 -0.79
N PRO A 94 2.78 12.68 -1.52
CA PRO A 94 3.69 12.67 -2.66
C PRO A 94 5.16 12.76 -2.22
N LEU A 95 5.91 11.68 -2.45
CA LEU A 95 7.36 11.57 -2.24
C LEU A 95 8.12 11.83 -3.55
N TYR A 96 9.27 12.49 -3.45
CA TYR A 96 10.10 12.88 -4.61
C TYR A 96 9.40 13.82 -5.62
N SER A 97 8.36 14.54 -5.20
CA SER A 97 7.63 15.51 -6.03
C SER A 97 8.39 16.82 -6.30
N GLY A 98 9.72 16.85 -6.16
CA GLY A 98 10.54 18.06 -6.21
C GLY A 98 10.47 18.96 -4.96
N ARG A 99 9.61 18.65 -3.98
CA ARG A 99 9.53 19.41 -2.72
C ARG A 99 10.70 19.08 -1.80
N GLN A 100 11.24 20.13 -1.16
CA GLN A 100 12.31 19.98 -0.16
C GLN A 100 11.80 19.38 1.15
N ASN A 101 10.56 19.72 1.54
CA ASN A 101 9.94 19.20 2.74
C ASN A 101 9.35 17.81 2.49
N LEU A 102 9.51 16.92 3.46
CA LEU A 102 8.90 15.60 3.45
C LEU A 102 7.43 15.71 3.89
N PRO A 103 6.48 15.05 3.21
CA PRO A 103 5.08 15.13 3.57
C PRO A 103 4.77 14.38 4.87
N LEU A 104 3.70 14.78 5.56
CA LEU A 104 3.07 13.93 6.57
C LEU A 104 2.46 12.70 5.90
N ILE A 105 2.65 11.54 6.50
CA ILE A 105 2.04 10.29 6.05
C ILE A 105 1.26 9.71 7.23
N TYR A 106 0.02 9.33 6.97
CA TYR A 106 -0.80 8.58 7.90
C TYR A 106 -0.98 7.17 7.36
N ALA A 107 -1.02 6.16 8.24
CA ALA A 107 -1.34 4.79 7.84
C ALA A 107 -2.37 4.18 8.78
N ASN A 108 -3.33 3.50 8.17
CA ASN A 108 -4.35 2.78 8.89
C ASN A 108 -3.82 1.45 9.43
N GLN A 109 -4.22 1.14 10.65
CA GLN A 109 -3.89 -0.12 11.29
C GLN A 109 -4.95 -1.20 10.99
N VAL A 110 -4.49 -2.42 10.79
CA VAL A 110 -5.32 -3.62 10.63
C VAL A 110 -4.77 -4.77 11.45
N LEU A 111 -5.61 -5.76 11.74
CA LEU A 111 -5.15 -7.01 12.34
C LEU A 111 -4.21 -7.75 11.39
N SER A 112 -3.20 -8.42 11.93
CA SER A 112 -2.21 -9.15 11.11
C SER A 112 -2.83 -10.30 10.31
N ASP A 113 -3.90 -10.90 10.82
CA ASP A 113 -4.66 -11.98 10.19
C ASP A 113 -5.80 -11.48 9.28
N LEU A 114 -5.82 -10.19 8.93
CA LEU A 114 -6.79 -9.60 8.00
C LEU A 114 -6.99 -10.49 6.77
N SER A 115 -8.24 -10.85 6.50
CA SER A 115 -8.61 -11.69 5.36
C SER A 115 -8.39 -10.98 4.02
N THR A 116 -8.13 -11.75 2.97
CA THR A 116 -8.01 -11.23 1.60
C THR A 116 -9.26 -10.48 1.18
N SER A 117 -10.45 -11.03 1.48
CA SER A 117 -11.74 -10.39 1.17
C SER A 117 -11.91 -9.05 1.89
N SER A 118 -11.52 -8.95 3.17
CA SER A 118 -11.60 -7.70 3.92
C SER A 118 -10.61 -6.67 3.38
N LEU A 119 -9.40 -7.09 3.00
CA LEU A 119 -8.43 -6.20 2.35
C LEU A 119 -8.96 -5.68 1.00
N THR A 120 -9.55 -6.56 0.18
CA THR A 120 -10.18 -6.16 -1.08
C THR A 120 -11.32 -5.16 -0.85
N GLU A 121 -12.14 -5.35 0.18
CA GLU A 121 -13.20 -4.40 0.55
C GLU A 121 -12.64 -3.05 0.99
N ILE A 122 -11.59 -3.02 1.81
CA ILE A 122 -10.88 -1.80 2.20
C ILE A 122 -10.34 -1.03 0.98
N ILE A 123 -9.73 -1.75 0.03
CA ILE A 123 -9.23 -1.18 -1.22
C ILE A 123 -10.39 -0.61 -2.05
N ALA A 124 -11.44 -1.41 -2.27
CA ALA A 124 -12.57 -1.04 -3.13
C ALA A 124 -13.41 0.11 -2.57
N SER A 125 -13.45 0.26 -1.25
CA SER A 125 -14.17 1.35 -0.57
C SER A 125 -13.36 2.64 -0.44
N GLY A 126 -12.09 2.66 -0.88
CA GLY A 126 -11.22 3.84 -0.82
C GLY A 126 -10.79 4.21 0.61
N GLN A 127 -10.95 3.30 1.58
CA GLN A 127 -10.68 3.60 2.99
C GLN A 127 -9.20 3.64 3.35
N LEU A 128 -8.31 3.21 2.44
CA LEU A 128 -6.86 3.37 2.61
C LEU A 128 -6.43 4.82 2.72
N GLU A 129 -7.20 5.72 2.10
CA GLU A 129 -6.95 7.15 2.05
C GLU A 129 -7.67 7.94 3.15
N ALA A 130 -8.50 7.27 3.95
CA ALA A 130 -9.23 7.91 5.04
C ALA A 130 -8.28 8.19 6.20
N THR A 131 -8.25 9.45 6.66
CA THR A 131 -7.26 9.91 7.64
C THR A 131 -7.54 9.43 9.06
N ASN A 132 -8.77 9.00 9.38
CA ASN A 132 -9.19 8.91 10.78
C ASN A 132 -9.68 7.52 11.25
N GLN A 133 -10.20 6.64 10.37
CA GLN A 133 -10.69 5.31 10.79
C GLN A 133 -11.01 4.39 9.59
N LEU A 134 -10.66 3.11 9.71
CA LEU A 134 -11.20 2.06 8.83
C LEU A 134 -12.54 1.58 9.39
N THR A 135 -13.65 1.77 8.66
CA THR A 135 -14.98 1.33 9.12
C THR A 135 -15.10 -0.19 9.16
N THR A 136 -14.27 -0.89 8.39
CA THR A 136 -14.30 -2.35 8.18
C THR A 136 -13.40 -3.11 9.14
N SER A 137 -12.36 -2.48 9.71
CA SER A 137 -11.43 -3.13 10.66
C SER A 137 -11.46 -2.51 12.07
N GLY A 138 -12.08 -1.34 12.24
CA GLY A 138 -12.13 -0.62 13.52
C GLY A 138 -10.77 -0.13 14.04
N GLY A 139 -9.71 -0.24 13.22
CA GLY A 139 -8.35 0.13 13.58
C GLY A 139 -8.13 1.64 13.51
N GLY A 140 -7.25 2.13 14.40
CA GLY A 140 -6.80 3.52 14.39
C GLY A 140 -5.87 3.86 13.21
N SER A 141 -5.69 5.16 12.99
CA SER A 141 -4.72 5.73 12.05
C SER A 141 -3.51 6.27 12.80
N PHE A 142 -2.31 6.11 12.24
CA PHE A 142 -1.07 6.59 12.83
C PHE A 142 -0.34 7.55 11.91
N GLY A 143 0.14 8.64 12.50
CA GLY A 143 1.16 9.48 11.89
C GLY A 143 2.51 8.76 11.85
N LEU A 144 3.16 8.74 10.70
CA LEU A 144 4.41 8.02 10.48
C LEU A 144 5.63 8.93 10.61
N SER A 145 6.60 8.51 11.43
CA SER A 145 7.99 8.96 11.32
C SER A 145 8.75 7.93 10.49
N TYR A 146 9.31 8.36 9.36
CA TYR A 146 9.86 7.45 8.36
C TYR A 146 11.19 7.93 7.77
N ARG A 147 11.94 6.98 7.25
CA ARG A 147 13.15 7.22 6.47
C ARG A 147 12.93 6.70 5.06
N GLN A 148 13.50 7.39 4.07
CA GLN A 148 13.41 6.97 2.69
C GLN A 148 14.73 7.13 1.94
N THR A 149 14.96 6.26 0.97
CA THR A 149 16.04 6.35 0.00
C THR A 149 15.55 5.97 -1.38
N LEU A 150 16.12 6.59 -2.41
CA LEU A 150 15.95 6.21 -3.80
C LEU A 150 17.35 6.13 -4.39
N GLN A 151 17.74 4.95 -4.85
CA GLN A 151 19.11 4.65 -5.27
C GLN A 151 19.11 4.00 -6.64
N ASP A 152 20.11 4.32 -7.45
CA ASP A 152 20.34 3.64 -8.72
C ASP A 152 20.91 2.24 -8.48
N VAL A 153 20.39 1.28 -9.23
CA VAL A 153 20.93 -0.08 -9.27
C VAL A 153 21.89 -0.17 -10.44
N THR A 154 23.17 -0.37 -10.14
CA THR A 154 24.17 -0.63 -11.18
C THR A 154 23.89 -2.00 -11.81
N THR A 155 23.37 -1.99 -13.04
CA THR A 155 23.20 -3.22 -13.83
C THR A 155 24.45 -3.47 -14.67
N SER A 156 24.73 -4.74 -14.96
CA SER A 156 25.86 -5.17 -15.79
C SER A 156 25.79 -4.71 -17.25
N GLN A 157 24.68 -4.08 -17.66
CA GLN A 157 24.43 -3.64 -19.04
C GLN A 157 24.89 -2.21 -19.35
N GLY A 158 25.48 -1.48 -18.38
CA GLY A 158 26.04 -0.15 -18.62
C GLY A 158 25.00 0.93 -18.96
N ALA A 159 25.48 2.16 -19.20
CA ALA A 159 24.71 3.42 -19.31
C ALA A 159 23.74 3.55 -20.52
N SER A 160 23.38 2.44 -21.17
CA SER A 160 22.48 2.40 -22.33
C SER A 160 21.21 1.57 -22.10
N GLY A 161 21.01 1.06 -20.89
CA GLY A 161 19.79 0.38 -20.46
C GLY A 161 18.78 1.32 -19.77
N LEU A 162 17.58 0.81 -19.54
CA LEU A 162 16.58 1.46 -18.68
C LEU A 162 17.13 1.60 -17.26
N GLU A 163 17.00 2.80 -16.67
CA GLU A 163 17.49 3.04 -15.32
C GLU A 163 16.61 2.32 -14.31
N VAL A 164 17.22 1.47 -13.49
CA VAL A 164 16.55 0.75 -12.41
C VAL A 164 16.88 1.46 -11.09
N LYS A 165 15.85 1.76 -10.31
CA LYS A 165 16.00 2.36 -8.98
C LYS A 165 15.45 1.45 -7.90
N VAL A 166 16.05 1.47 -6.72
CA VAL A 166 15.52 0.84 -5.51
C VAL A 166 15.08 1.94 -4.57
N PHE A 167 13.79 1.89 -4.23
CA PHE A 167 13.19 2.72 -3.22
C PHE A 167 13.04 1.94 -1.92
N HIS A 168 13.58 2.47 -0.82
CA HIS A 168 13.35 1.93 0.52
C HIS A 168 12.52 2.90 1.34
N PHE A 169 11.56 2.36 2.09
CA PHE A 169 10.74 3.10 3.03
C PHE A 169 10.72 2.37 4.39
N ASP A 170 11.28 3.03 5.41
CA ASP A 170 11.48 2.51 6.76
C ASP A 170 10.68 3.33 7.76
N VAL A 171 9.60 2.76 8.30
CA VAL A 171 8.85 3.37 9.41
C VAL A 171 9.56 3.08 10.72
N PHE A 172 9.97 4.13 11.42
CA PHE A 172 10.74 4.01 12.68
C PHE A 172 10.00 4.54 13.90
N GLY A 173 8.88 5.23 13.72
CA GLY A 173 8.04 5.67 14.82
C GLY A 173 6.62 5.96 14.38
N LEU A 174 5.68 5.71 15.30
CA LEU A 174 4.28 6.05 15.14
C LEU A 174 3.88 7.11 16.16
N TYR A 175 2.94 7.94 15.75
CA TYR A 175 2.25 8.89 16.61
C TYR A 175 0.74 8.72 16.45
N SER A 176 0.02 8.77 17.57
CA SER A 176 -1.44 8.81 17.58
C SER A 176 -1.91 9.87 18.56
N ASP A 177 -2.81 10.72 18.11
CA ASP A 177 -3.58 11.68 18.90
C ASP A 177 -4.97 11.12 19.29
N LEU A 178 -5.28 9.88 18.89
CA LEU A 178 -6.54 9.21 19.19
C LEU A 178 -6.67 8.85 20.68
N THR A 179 -5.55 8.60 21.35
CA THR A 179 -5.51 8.32 22.79
C THR A 179 -5.28 9.60 23.60
N THR A 180 -5.79 9.66 24.83
CA THR A 180 -5.48 10.74 25.78
C THR A 180 -4.71 10.18 26.98
N PRO A 181 -3.42 10.52 27.18
CA PRO A 181 -2.61 11.44 26.35
C PRO A 181 -2.22 10.84 24.99
N PRO A 182 -1.79 11.67 24.01
CA PRO A 182 -1.27 11.19 22.74
C PRO A 182 -0.10 10.22 22.93
N THR A 183 -0.09 9.16 22.14
CA THR A 183 0.85 8.04 22.27
C THR A 183 1.89 8.04 21.17
N LYS A 184 3.05 7.47 21.49
CA LYS A 184 4.16 7.27 20.55
C LYS A 184 4.66 5.86 20.66
N TYR A 185 4.83 5.19 19.52
CA TYR A 185 5.32 3.82 19.49
C TYR A 185 6.60 3.74 18.66
N PRO A 186 7.74 3.34 19.26
CA PRO A 186 8.98 3.16 18.51
C PRO A 186 8.92 1.91 17.65
N MET A 187 9.32 2.02 16.38
CA MET A 187 9.38 0.91 15.41
C MET A 187 10.82 0.56 14.99
N ASP A 188 11.83 0.98 15.76
CA ASP A 188 13.25 0.72 15.48
C ASP A 188 13.72 -0.70 15.86
N ARG A 189 12.80 -1.63 16.19
CA ARG A 189 13.14 -3.04 16.53
C ARG A 189 13.76 -3.78 15.34
N LYS A 190 14.61 -4.78 15.61
CA LYS A 190 15.34 -5.53 14.58
C LYS A 190 14.40 -6.38 13.71
N GLU A 191 13.31 -6.84 14.29
CA GLU A 191 12.29 -7.67 13.65
C GLU A 191 11.35 -6.84 12.74
N GLN A 192 11.39 -5.51 12.87
CA GLN A 192 10.61 -4.62 12.01
C GLN A 192 11.13 -4.69 10.57
N LYS A 193 10.24 -5.03 9.65
CA LYS A 193 10.53 -5.03 8.22
C LYS A 193 10.40 -3.62 7.64
N ILE A 194 11.11 -3.38 6.55
CA ILE A 194 11.01 -2.17 5.73
C ILE A 194 10.47 -2.52 4.34
N LEU A 195 9.90 -1.54 3.66
CA LEU A 195 9.43 -1.70 2.29
C LEU A 195 10.58 -1.44 1.31
N GLU A 196 10.81 -2.38 0.40
CA GLU A 196 11.66 -2.26 -0.77
C GLU A 196 10.82 -2.31 -2.04
N ILE A 197 11.00 -1.34 -2.91
CA ILE A 197 10.35 -1.29 -4.23
C ILE A 197 11.42 -1.16 -5.30
N LEU A 198 11.40 -2.08 -6.24
CA LEU A 198 12.21 -2.01 -7.45
C LEU A 198 11.42 -1.27 -8.52
N LEU A 199 11.98 -0.17 -8.99
CA LEU A 199 11.38 0.75 -9.93
C LEU A 199 12.17 0.74 -11.24
N LEU A 200 11.45 0.73 -12.36
CA LEU A 200 12.01 0.94 -13.68
C LEU A 200 11.67 2.34 -14.14
N GLN A 201 12.68 3.17 -14.43
CA GLN A 201 12.43 4.50 -14.99
C GLN A 201 11.98 4.37 -16.44
N ARG A 202 10.85 5.00 -16.76
CA ARG A 202 10.30 4.98 -18.11
C ARG A 202 11.05 5.99 -18.98
N PRO A 203 11.30 5.65 -20.27
CA PRO A 203 11.88 6.61 -21.20
C PRO A 203 10.89 7.74 -21.49
N LEU A 204 11.42 8.94 -21.70
CA LEU A 204 10.63 10.08 -22.17
C LEU A 204 10.18 9.82 -23.61
N LEU A 205 8.87 9.74 -23.84
CA LEU A 205 8.30 9.53 -25.18
C LEU A 205 7.92 10.86 -25.85
N SER A 206 7.65 11.90 -25.04
CA SER A 206 7.30 13.25 -25.47
C SER A 206 7.87 14.30 -24.53
N ALA A 207 8.06 15.53 -25.03
CA ALA A 207 8.47 16.68 -24.21
C ALA A 207 7.40 17.13 -23.21
N ALA A 208 6.15 16.71 -23.40
CA ALA A 208 5.04 16.97 -22.48
C ALA A 208 4.92 15.93 -21.37
N ASP A 209 5.70 14.84 -21.43
CA ASP A 209 5.59 13.77 -20.43
C ASP A 209 6.19 14.23 -19.09
N PRO A 210 5.51 13.95 -17.96
CA PRO A 210 6.10 14.16 -16.65
C PRO A 210 7.35 13.28 -16.51
N ALA A 211 8.42 13.86 -15.96
CA ALA A 211 9.69 13.16 -15.79
C ALA A 211 10.34 13.52 -14.43
N PRO A 212 10.97 12.56 -13.74
CA PRO A 212 11.03 11.12 -14.06
C PRO A 212 9.74 10.36 -13.71
N THR A 213 9.33 9.41 -14.54
CA THR A 213 8.23 8.46 -14.27
C THR A 213 8.77 7.04 -14.11
N TYR A 214 8.06 6.23 -13.33
CA TYR A 214 8.49 4.89 -12.97
C TYR A 214 7.41 3.84 -13.25
N GLU A 215 7.83 2.59 -13.26
CA GLU A 215 6.99 1.39 -13.21
C GLU A 215 7.48 0.50 -12.05
N ILE A 216 6.54 -0.05 -11.26
CA ILE A 216 6.83 -0.97 -10.16
C ILE A 216 7.11 -2.36 -10.74
N LEU A 217 8.37 -2.79 -10.69
CA LEU A 217 8.76 -4.15 -11.07
C LEU A 217 8.49 -5.17 -9.97
N SER A 218 8.74 -4.77 -8.71
CA SER A 218 8.45 -5.61 -7.56
C SER A 218 8.39 -4.78 -6.28
N ALA A 219 7.58 -5.24 -5.32
CA ALA A 219 7.56 -4.71 -3.96
C ALA A 219 7.73 -5.87 -2.98
N LYS A 220 8.55 -5.67 -1.94
CA LYS A 220 8.87 -6.68 -0.92
C LYS A 220 9.03 -6.03 0.45
N LEU A 221 8.68 -6.78 1.49
CA LEU A 221 9.06 -6.44 2.85
C LEU A 221 10.35 -7.19 3.22
N ILE A 222 11.41 -6.45 3.49
CA ILE A 222 12.74 -7.00 3.77
C ILE A 222 13.17 -6.68 5.21
N PRO A 223 14.11 -7.46 5.80
CA PRO A 223 14.74 -7.09 7.07
C PRO A 223 15.43 -5.74 6.99
N ARG A 224 15.39 -4.95 8.07
CA ARG A 224 16.05 -3.64 8.11
C ARG A 224 17.57 -3.79 7.90
N PRO A 225 18.17 -3.09 6.92
CA PRO A 225 19.61 -3.16 6.69
C PRO A 225 20.38 -2.55 7.87
N HIS A 226 21.54 -3.13 8.18
CA HIS A 226 22.40 -2.63 9.26
C HIS A 226 23.06 -1.29 8.94
N ALA A 227 23.36 -1.05 7.67
CA ALA A 227 23.96 0.20 7.20
C ALA A 227 22.87 1.21 6.82
N ARG A 228 23.03 2.46 7.28
CA ARG A 228 22.20 3.58 6.83
C ARG A 228 22.81 4.19 5.58
N PRO A 229 22.07 4.28 4.46
CA PRO A 229 22.63 4.89 3.28
C PRO A 229 22.84 6.40 3.43
N ALA A 230 23.88 6.94 2.78
CA ALA A 230 24.22 8.36 2.86
C ALA A 230 23.11 9.28 2.28
N THR A 231 22.33 8.79 1.31
CA THR A 231 21.24 9.55 0.66
C THR A 231 19.90 9.46 1.39
N GLN A 232 19.88 8.90 2.61
CA GLN A 232 18.66 8.72 3.39
C GLN A 232 18.09 10.06 3.86
N ARG A 233 16.82 10.29 3.52
CA ARG A 233 16.04 11.42 4.04
C ARG A 233 15.18 10.92 5.20
N THR A 234 15.09 11.70 6.27
CA THR A 234 14.35 11.33 7.49
C THR A 234 13.26 12.35 7.76
N MET A 235 12.06 11.85 8.04
CA MET A 235 10.90 12.61 8.47
C MET A 235 10.56 12.21 9.91
N HIS A 236 10.47 13.18 10.80
CA HIS A 236 9.94 13.00 12.14
C HIS A 236 8.56 13.66 12.20
N PHE A 237 7.54 12.87 12.54
CA PHE A 237 6.15 13.31 12.44
C PHE A 237 5.85 14.57 13.26
N LEU A 238 6.38 14.62 14.48
CA LEU A 238 6.11 15.70 15.43
C LEU A 238 7.05 16.91 15.29
N SER A 239 8.04 16.85 14.42
CA SER A 239 8.89 18.00 14.10
C SER A 239 8.59 18.55 12.71
N TRP A 240 7.41 18.24 12.19
CA TRP A 240 6.95 18.74 10.91
C TRP A 240 6.37 20.14 11.15
N ASP A 241 7.21 21.16 10.93
CA ASP A 241 6.89 22.59 10.91
C ASP A 241 7.74 23.27 9.81
#